data_AF-A0A3D3RNH9-F1
#
_entry.id   AF-A0A3D3RNH9-F1
#
_cell.length_a   1.000
_cell.length_b   1.000
_cell.length_c   1.000
_cell.angle_alpha   90.00
_cell.angle_beta   90.00
_cell.angle_gamma   90.00
#
_symmetry.space_group_name_H-M   'P 1'
#
loop_
_entity.id
_entity.type
_entity.pdbx_description
1 polymer ?
#
loop_
_entity_poly.entity_id
_entity_poly.type
_entity_poly.pdbx_seq_one_letter_code
_entity_poly.pdbx_strand_id
1 'polypeptide(L)' 'MNQVSEQIAKLGVVPVVVLNHAEDAKPLADALCEGGLPCAEVTFRTEAA' A
#
# COMPACT_ATOMS: atom_id res chain seq x y z
N MET A 1 5.02 -6.36 20.36
CA MET A 1 4.63 -5.96 18.99
C MET A 1 3.44 -5.00 19.13
N ASN A 2 3.27 -4.02 18.24
CA ASN A 2 2.05 -3.19 18.23
C ASN A 2 1.04 -3.72 17.19
N GLN A 3 -0.20 -3.23 17.22
CA GLN A 3 -1.28 -3.72 16.35
C GLN A 3 -0.91 -3.65 14.85
N VAL A 4 -0.27 -2.56 14.41
CA VAL A 4 0.11 -2.37 13.00
C VAL A 4 1.18 -3.38 12.57
N SER A 5 2.24 -3.54 13.38
CA SER A 5 3.30 -4.51 13.09
C SER A 5 2.78 -5.95 13.08
N GLU A 6 1.78 -6.29 13.91
CA GLU A 6 1.12 -7.60 13.88
C GLU A 6 0.31 -7.81 12.59
N GLN A 7 -0.37 -6.78 12.08
CA GLN A 7 -1.10 -6.87 10.81
C GLN A 7 -0.15 -7.08 9.64
N ILE A 8 0.93 -6.30 9.56
CA ILE A 8 1.94 -6.43 8.51
C ILE A 8 2.59 -7.82 8.52
N ALA A 9 2.93 -8.33 9.71
CA ALA A 9 3.50 -9.66 9.85
C ALA A 9 2.58 -10.79 9.34
N LYS A 10 1.25 -10.63 9.49
CA LYS A 10 0.27 -11.59 8.96
C LYS A 10 0.16 -11.57 7.43
N LEU A 11 0.40 -10.42 6.80
CA LEU A 11 0.37 -10.27 5.34
C LEU A 11 1.64 -10.81 4.67
N GLY A 12 2.78 -10.79 5.36
CA GLY A 12 4.04 -11.37 4.89
C GLY A 12 4.80 -10.55 3.84
N VAL A 13 4.13 -9.61 3.16
CA VAL A 13 4.72 -8.67 2.20
C VAL A 13 4.06 -7.29 2.32
N VAL A 14 4.84 -6.23 2.09
CA VAL A 14 4.36 -4.85 1.97
C VAL A 14 4.78 -4.32 0.60
N PRO A 15 3.83 -4.01 -0.31
CA PRO A 15 4.14 -3.39 -1.58
C PRO A 15 4.70 -1.98 -1.38
N VAL A 16 5.88 -1.69 -1.95
CA VAL A 16 6.46 -0.33 -1.95
C VAL A 16 6.08 0.36 -3.26
N VAL A 17 5.30 1.41 -3.17
CA VAL A 17 4.61 2.04 -4.30
C VAL A 17 5.21 3.40 -4.63
N VAL A 18 5.39 3.65 -5.93
CA VAL A 18 5.60 5.00 -6.50
C VAL A 18 4.33 5.36 -7.24
N LEU A 19 3.66 6.43 -6.81
CA LEU A 19 2.51 6.98 -7.51
C LEU A 19 2.97 8.08 -8.46
N ASN A 20 2.69 7.98 -9.75
CA ASN A 20 3.00 9.07 -10.70
C ASN A 20 1.82 10.05 -10.82
N HIS A 21 0.60 9.58 -10.62
CA HIS A 21 -0.62 10.39 -10.60
C HIS A 21 -1.44 10.05 -9.35
N ALA A 22 -2.04 11.07 -8.74
CA ALA A 22 -2.83 10.88 -7.52
C ALA A 22 -4.12 10.07 -7.79
N GLU A 23 -4.68 10.18 -9.00
CA GLU A 23 -5.86 9.40 -9.41
C GLU A 23 -5.63 7.88 -9.43
N ASP A 24 -4.38 7.42 -9.55
CA ASP A 24 -4.03 6.00 -9.55
C ASP A 24 -4.13 5.38 -8.14
N ALA A 25 -4.16 6.18 -7.08
CA ALA A 25 -4.12 5.71 -5.70
C ALA A 25 -5.35 4.85 -5.34
N LYS A 26 -6.54 5.31 -5.72
CA LYS A 26 -7.80 4.59 -5.44
C LYS A 26 -7.88 3.25 -6.18
N PRO A 27 -7.77 3.17 -7.53
CA PRO A 27 -7.85 1.90 -8.23
C PRO A 27 -6.75 0.91 -7.80
N LEU A 28 -5.55 1.41 -7.45
CA LEU A 28 -4.49 0.58 -6.89
C LEU A 28 -4.89 -0.01 -5.52
N ALA A 29 -5.42 0.83 -4.61
CA ALA A 29 -5.86 0.37 -3.29
C ALA A 29 -7.00 -0.65 -3.39
N ASP A 30 -7.95 -0.43 -4.30
CA ASP A 30 -9.05 -1.36 -4.58
C ASP A 30 -8.48 -2.73 -5.05
N ALA A 31 -7.56 -2.72 -6.03
CA ALA A 31 -6.93 -3.95 -6.53
C ALA A 31 -6.11 -4.70 -5.46
N LEU A 32 -5.41 -3.96 -4.58
CA LEU A 32 -4.67 -4.54 -3.46
C LEU A 32 -5.61 -5.22 -2.46
N CYS A 33 -6.75 -4.60 -2.15
CA CYS A 33 -7.75 -5.18 -1.26
C CYS A 33 -8.40 -6.43 -1.88
N GLU A 34 -8.77 -6.37 -3.16
CA GLU A 34 -9.32 -7.52 -3.90
C GLU A 34 -8.32 -8.67 -3.99
N GLY A 35 -7.03 -8.36 -4.14
CA GLY A 35 -5.93 -9.34 -4.15
C GLY A 35 -5.56 -9.90 -2.77
N GLY A 36 -6.24 -9.51 -1.69
CA GLY A 36 -5.98 -9.98 -0.33
C GLY A 36 -4.74 -9.36 0.34
N LEU A 37 -4.22 -8.25 -0.20
CA LEU A 37 -3.08 -7.51 0.33
C LEU A 37 -3.50 -6.08 0.71
N PRO A 38 -4.29 -5.87 1.77
CA PRO A 38 -4.80 -4.55 2.16
C PRO A 38 -3.74 -3.67 2.86
N CYS A 39 -2.57 -3.51 2.24
CA CYS A 39 -1.51 -2.61 2.69
C CYS A 39 -0.65 -2.10 1.51
N ALA A 40 -0.04 -0.93 1.68
CA ALA A 40 0.98 -0.39 0.79
C ALA A 40 1.86 0.62 1.54
N GLU A 41 3.13 0.71 1.17
CA GLU A 41 4.04 1.78 1.57
C GLU A 41 4.18 2.75 0.40
N VAL A 42 3.58 3.93 0.50
CA VAL A 42 3.69 4.97 -0.53
C VAL A 42 4.95 5.78 -0.31
N THR A 43 5.80 5.85 -1.33
CA THR A 43 7.07 6.60 -1.25
C THR A 43 6.93 8.03 -1.74
N PHE A 44 7.56 8.98 -1.05
CA PHE A 44 7.54 10.41 -1.39
C PHE A 44 8.56 10.74 -2.51
N ARG A 45 8.56 9.95 -3.59
CA ARG A 45 9.47 10.11 -4.73
C ARG A 45 8.89 10.98 -5.85
N THR A 46 7.62 11.37 -5.74
CA THR A 46 6.86 12.13 -6.73
C THR A 46 5.96 13.14 -6.02
N GLU A 47 5.45 14.13 -6.75
CA GLU A 47 4.49 15.11 -6.21
C GLU A 47 3.09 14.55 -5.95
N ALA A 48 2.80 13.35 -6.49
CA ALA A 48 1.50 12.69 -6.35
C ALA A 48 1.35 11.90 -5.03
N ALA A 49 2.41 11.81 -4.23
CA ALA A 49 2.48 11.01 -3.01
C ALA A 49 2.26 11.84 -1.73
#